data_AF-A0A378CNG3-F1
#
_entry.id   AF-A0A378CNG3-F1
#
_cell.length_a   1.000
_cell.length_b   1.000
_cell.length_c   1.000
_cell.angle_alpha   90.00
_cell.angle_beta   90.00
_cell.angle_gamma   90.00
#
_symmetry.space_group_name_H-M   'P 1'
#
loop_
_entity.id
_entity.type
_entity.pdbx_description
1 polymer ?
#
loop_
_entity_poly.entity_id
_entity_poly.type
_entity_poly.pdbx_seq_one_letter_code
_entity_poly.pdbx_strand_id
1 'polypeptide(L)'
;MSVTRIRVKERDAIIQSLKSGVTPRIGIQHIQVGRVNEITALHQDIERIADGGASFRLIIGEYGSGKTFFLSVVRSIALEKKLVSVSADLSPDRRIHSSGGQARNLYSELMKNMSTRNKPDGNALLSVVERFVTEARKEADTDGSEVSSVIHKRLAALSDMVGGYDFAKVIDAFWRGHEQDNETLKSNAIRWLRGEYTTKTDARHDLDVRTIISDASFYDSLKLMSLFVRQAGYAGLLVSLDEMVNLLKLNNTQARTANYEQILRILNDCLQGSAENIGFILGVRQSFFSIRVKVFTAMRRSSRVWRKTGSRKKQE
;
A
#
# COMPACT_ATOMS: atom_id res chain seq x y z
N MET A 1 -0.46 6.03 -37.01
CA MET A 1 -0.47 5.21 -35.78
C MET A 1 0.53 4.08 -35.95
N SER A 2 1.71 4.16 -35.33
CA SER A 2 2.68 3.06 -35.36
C SER A 2 2.13 1.88 -34.55
N VAL A 3 1.88 0.74 -35.20
CA VAL A 3 1.42 -0.48 -34.54
C VAL A 3 2.56 -1.01 -33.67
N THR A 4 2.51 -0.77 -32.37
CA THR A 4 3.49 -1.30 -31.42
C THR A 4 3.38 -2.82 -31.41
N ARG A 5 4.39 -3.52 -31.97
CA ARG A 5 4.43 -4.99 -31.98
C ARG A 5 4.54 -5.51 -30.54
N ILE A 6 3.48 -6.18 -30.07
CA ILE A 6 3.47 -6.92 -28.80
C ILE A 6 4.45 -8.10 -28.92
N ARG A 7 5.29 -8.30 -27.92
CA ARG A 7 6.25 -9.43 -27.91
C ARG A 7 5.48 -10.76 -27.90
N VAL A 8 5.94 -11.75 -28.67
CA VAL A 8 5.26 -13.05 -28.83
C VAL A 8 4.93 -13.73 -27.49
N LYS A 9 5.90 -13.74 -26.56
CA LYS A 9 5.71 -14.29 -25.20
C LYS A 9 4.62 -13.57 -24.41
N GLU A 10 4.51 -12.26 -24.56
CA GLU A 10 3.52 -11.42 -23.88
C GLU A 10 2.13 -11.65 -24.47
N ARG A 11 2.02 -11.73 -25.80
CA ARG A 11 0.79 -12.10 -26.51
C ARG A 11 0.28 -13.49 -26.12
N ASP A 12 1.16 -14.48 -26.04
CA ASP A 12 0.76 -15.85 -25.75
C ASP A 12 0.29 -15.98 -24.29
N ALA A 13 0.94 -15.29 -23.35
CA ALA A 13 0.50 -15.19 -21.95
C ALA A 13 -0.86 -14.49 -21.80
N ILE A 14 -1.11 -13.45 -22.59
CA ILE A 14 -2.42 -12.78 -22.69
C ILE A 14 -3.49 -13.77 -23.16
N ILE A 15 -3.27 -14.42 -24.29
CA ILE A 15 -4.25 -15.32 -24.91
C ILE A 15 -4.55 -16.50 -23.99
N GLN A 16 -3.53 -17.10 -23.38
CA GLN A 16 -3.71 -18.23 -22.47
C GLN A 16 -4.54 -17.84 -21.24
N SER A 17 -4.23 -16.70 -20.63
CA SER A 17 -4.96 -16.22 -19.45
C SER A 17 -6.44 -15.95 -19.79
N LEU A 18 -6.70 -15.25 -20.90
CA LEU A 18 -8.07 -15.00 -21.40
C LEU A 18 -8.83 -16.30 -21.70
N LYS A 19 -8.18 -17.29 -22.32
CA LYS A 19 -8.80 -18.61 -22.61
C LYS A 19 -9.23 -19.35 -21.34
N SER A 20 -8.47 -19.21 -20.26
CA SER A 20 -8.78 -19.80 -18.96
C SER A 20 -9.70 -18.96 -18.07
N GLY A 21 -10.24 -17.85 -18.58
CA GLY A 21 -11.12 -16.96 -17.81
C GLY A 21 -10.41 -16.20 -16.69
N VAL A 22 -9.06 -16.14 -16.71
CA VAL A 22 -8.25 -15.42 -15.73
C VAL A 22 -7.57 -14.21 -16.33
N THR A 23 -7.26 -13.25 -15.48
CA THR A 23 -6.59 -12.00 -15.85
C THR A 23 -5.13 -12.26 -16.28
N PRO A 24 -4.70 -11.79 -17.46
CA PRO A 24 -3.30 -11.82 -17.85
C PRO A 24 -2.41 -11.05 -16.88
N ARG A 25 -1.30 -11.66 -16.42
CA ARG A 25 -0.31 -10.97 -15.58
C ARG A 25 0.64 -10.07 -16.37
N ILE A 26 0.75 -10.27 -17.69
CA ILE A 26 1.66 -9.57 -18.61
C ILE A 26 0.83 -9.06 -19.79
N GLY A 27 1.18 -7.89 -20.35
CA GLY A 27 0.47 -7.32 -21.52
C GLY A 27 -0.91 -6.72 -21.21
N ILE A 28 -1.20 -6.46 -19.93
CA ILE A 28 -2.49 -5.96 -19.44
C ILE A 28 -2.93 -4.66 -20.13
N GLN A 29 -1.97 -3.81 -20.47
CA GLN A 29 -2.19 -2.53 -21.16
C GLN A 29 -2.78 -2.68 -22.57
N HIS A 30 -2.73 -3.86 -23.19
CA HIS A 30 -3.18 -4.07 -24.57
C HIS A 30 -4.66 -4.48 -24.70
N ILE A 31 -5.31 -4.83 -23.58
CA ILE A 31 -6.68 -5.38 -23.57
C ILE A 31 -7.69 -4.36 -23.06
N GLN A 32 -7.23 -3.25 -22.49
CA GLN A 32 -8.07 -2.34 -21.72
C GLN A 32 -8.88 -1.40 -22.63
N VAL A 33 -10.07 -1.84 -23.05
CA VAL A 33 -11.03 -1.02 -23.81
C VAL A 33 -12.01 -0.35 -22.84
N GLY A 34 -12.20 0.97 -22.97
CA GLY A 34 -13.32 1.69 -22.35
C GLY A 34 -13.13 2.25 -20.93
N ARG A 35 -11.91 2.26 -20.37
CA ARG A 35 -11.61 2.84 -19.02
C ARG A 35 -10.59 3.99 -19.02
N VAL A 36 -10.50 4.71 -20.14
CA VAL A 36 -9.46 5.73 -20.34
C VAL A 36 -9.52 6.81 -19.26
N ASN A 37 -10.72 7.30 -18.94
CA ASN A 37 -10.91 8.36 -17.94
C ASN A 37 -10.50 7.89 -16.54
N GLU A 38 -10.82 6.65 -16.16
CA GLU A 38 -10.47 6.08 -14.86
C GLU A 38 -8.96 5.89 -14.73
N ILE A 39 -8.29 5.42 -15.79
CA ILE A 39 -6.83 5.29 -15.83
C ILE A 39 -6.16 6.66 -15.74
N THR A 40 -6.63 7.65 -16.50
CA THR A 40 -6.09 9.02 -16.46
C THR A 40 -6.20 9.61 -15.05
N ALA A 41 -7.35 9.44 -14.40
CA ALA A 41 -7.54 9.96 -13.05
C ALA A 41 -6.66 9.24 -12.01
N LEU A 42 -6.39 7.94 -12.19
CA LEU A 42 -5.44 7.20 -11.36
C LEU A 42 -3.99 7.61 -11.62
N HIS A 43 -3.65 7.92 -12.87
CA HIS A 43 -2.33 8.43 -13.22
C HIS A 43 -2.03 9.72 -12.45
N GLN A 44 -3.00 10.64 -12.43
CA GLN A 44 -2.90 11.89 -11.66
C GLN A 44 -2.76 11.64 -10.16
N ASP A 45 -3.44 10.64 -9.60
CA ASP A 45 -3.27 10.28 -8.20
C ASP A 45 -1.87 9.70 -7.92
N ILE A 46 -1.33 8.88 -8.82
CA ILE A 46 0.03 8.34 -8.73
C ILE A 46 1.07 9.46 -8.79
N GLU A 47 0.88 10.44 -9.67
CA GLU A 47 1.75 11.62 -9.75
C GLU A 47 1.67 12.46 -8.48
N ARG A 48 0.47 12.69 -7.94
CA ARG A 48 0.30 13.39 -6.65
C ARG A 48 1.06 12.69 -5.51
N ILE A 49 1.03 11.36 -5.45
CA ILE A 49 1.80 10.59 -4.45
C ILE A 49 3.30 10.79 -4.66
N ALA A 50 3.76 10.73 -5.92
CA ALA A 50 5.16 10.91 -6.27
C ALA A 50 5.70 12.28 -5.87
N ASP A 51 4.86 13.31 -5.93
CA ASP A 51 5.18 14.70 -5.63
C ASP A 51 5.11 15.07 -4.14
N GLY A 52 4.84 14.11 -3.24
CA GLY A 52 4.76 14.38 -1.79
C GLY A 52 3.38 14.22 -1.18
N GLY A 53 2.33 14.29 -2.01
CA GLY A 53 0.96 14.30 -1.52
C GLY A 53 0.41 12.92 -1.14
N ALA A 54 -0.85 12.93 -0.72
CA ALA A 54 -1.65 11.72 -0.53
C ALA A 54 -2.81 11.61 -1.51
N SER A 55 -3.29 10.38 -1.72
CA SER A 55 -4.49 10.13 -2.49
C SER A 55 -5.37 9.05 -1.86
N PHE A 56 -6.67 9.14 -2.11
CA PHE A 56 -7.63 8.13 -1.64
C PHE A 56 -8.68 7.91 -2.72
N ARG A 57 -8.87 6.67 -3.15
CA ARG A 57 -9.81 6.32 -4.21
C ARG A 57 -10.58 5.04 -3.90
N LEU A 58 -11.88 5.07 -4.19
CA LEU A 58 -12.75 3.89 -4.18
C LEU A 58 -13.05 3.46 -5.61
N ILE A 59 -12.83 2.18 -5.91
CA ILE A 59 -13.22 1.56 -7.17
C ILE A 59 -14.49 0.75 -6.94
N ILE A 60 -15.60 1.22 -7.47
CA ILE A 60 -16.93 0.63 -7.23
C ILE A 60 -17.35 -0.20 -8.45
N GLY A 61 -17.85 -1.40 -8.21
CA GLY A 61 -18.40 -2.25 -9.26
C GLY A 61 -19.03 -3.53 -8.73
N GLU A 62 -19.81 -4.21 -9.57
CA GLU A 62 -20.46 -5.49 -9.25
C GLU A 62 -19.49 -6.67 -9.20
N TYR A 63 -19.94 -7.83 -8.72
CA TYR A 63 -19.11 -9.05 -8.77
C TYR A 63 -18.77 -9.39 -10.23
N GLY A 64 -17.54 -9.81 -10.50
CA GLY A 64 -17.10 -10.10 -11.88
C GLY A 64 -16.86 -8.87 -12.77
N SER A 65 -17.06 -7.64 -12.28
CA SER A 65 -16.87 -6.41 -13.09
C SER A 65 -15.40 -6.07 -13.41
N GLY A 66 -14.46 -6.97 -13.13
CA GLY A 66 -13.02 -6.74 -13.33
C GLY A 66 -12.43 -5.66 -12.41
N LYS A 67 -12.83 -5.61 -11.13
CA LYS A 67 -12.21 -4.72 -10.13
C LYS A 67 -10.80 -5.16 -9.77
N THR A 68 -10.64 -6.43 -9.41
CA THR A 68 -9.32 -7.01 -9.09
C THR A 68 -8.37 -6.89 -10.29
N PHE A 69 -8.89 -7.13 -11.51
CA PHE A 69 -8.17 -6.82 -12.76
C PHE A 69 -7.72 -5.36 -12.83
N PHE A 70 -8.63 -4.43 -12.55
CA PHE A 70 -8.31 -3.01 -12.61
C PHE A 70 -7.24 -2.62 -11.59
N LEU A 71 -7.36 -3.10 -10.35
CA LEU A 71 -6.37 -2.86 -9.28
C LEU A 71 -5.00 -3.40 -9.68
N SER A 72 -4.91 -4.55 -10.36
CA SER A 72 -3.62 -5.05 -10.86
C SER A 72 -3.03 -4.14 -11.94
N VAL A 73 -3.85 -3.57 -12.83
CA VAL A 73 -3.38 -2.56 -13.80
C VAL A 73 -2.84 -1.32 -13.09
N VAL A 74 -3.56 -0.79 -12.10
CA VAL A 74 -3.11 0.38 -11.34
C VAL A 74 -1.77 0.10 -10.66
N ARG A 75 -1.64 -1.07 -10.04
CA ARG A 75 -0.39 -1.53 -9.43
C ARG A 75 0.74 -1.53 -10.45
N SER A 76 0.56 -2.12 -11.63
CA SER A 76 1.59 -2.11 -12.68
C SER A 76 2.02 -0.70 -13.08
N ILE A 77 1.08 0.24 -13.24
CA ILE A 77 1.39 1.64 -13.56
C ILE A 77 2.17 2.31 -12.43
N ALA A 78 1.79 2.07 -11.17
CA ALA A 78 2.48 2.62 -10.00
C ALA A 78 3.93 2.12 -9.90
N LEU A 79 4.16 0.83 -10.16
CA LEU A 79 5.51 0.25 -10.18
C LEU A 79 6.38 0.88 -11.28
N GLU A 80 5.83 1.10 -12.48
CA GLU A 80 6.55 1.79 -13.57
C GLU A 80 6.90 3.24 -13.21
N LYS A 81 6.06 3.92 -12.42
CA LYS A 81 6.31 5.27 -11.87
C LYS A 81 7.22 5.25 -10.63
N LYS A 82 7.91 4.13 -10.34
CA LYS A 82 8.82 3.96 -9.20
C LYS A 82 8.17 4.02 -7.82
N LEU A 83 6.85 3.83 -7.71
CA LEU A 83 6.21 3.63 -6.40
C LEU A 83 6.43 2.19 -5.93
N VAL A 84 6.38 2.02 -4.61
CA VAL A 84 6.20 0.71 -3.98
C VAL A 84 4.70 0.45 -3.87
N SER A 85 4.26 -0.78 -4.17
CA SER A 85 2.86 -1.16 -4.00
C SER A 85 2.72 -2.28 -2.99
N VAL A 86 1.73 -2.17 -2.10
CA VAL A 86 1.32 -3.21 -1.16
C VAL A 86 -0.15 -3.54 -1.40
N SER A 87 -0.52 -4.81 -1.41
CA SER A 87 -1.88 -5.24 -1.69
C SER A 87 -2.34 -6.38 -0.80
N ALA A 88 -3.58 -6.33 -0.32
CA ALA A 88 -4.17 -7.43 0.46
C ALA A 88 -5.69 -7.46 0.33
N ASP A 89 -6.25 -8.66 0.42
CA ASP A 89 -7.70 -8.87 0.48
C ASP A 89 -8.17 -8.80 1.93
N LEU A 90 -9.20 -8.00 2.17
CA LEU A 90 -9.84 -7.92 3.48
C LEU A 90 -10.61 -9.21 3.76
N SER A 91 -10.55 -9.68 4.99
CA SER A 91 -11.28 -10.86 5.48
C SER A 91 -11.66 -10.63 6.95
N PRO A 92 -12.50 -11.48 7.57
CA PRO A 92 -12.78 -11.38 9.00
C PRO A 92 -11.52 -11.36 9.88
N ASP A 93 -10.47 -12.06 9.45
CA ASP A 93 -9.17 -12.18 10.15
C ASP A 93 -8.12 -11.14 9.69
N ARG A 94 -8.42 -10.39 8.63
CA ARG A 94 -7.59 -9.30 8.09
C ARG A 94 -8.46 -8.07 7.83
N ARG A 95 -8.55 -7.19 8.83
CA ARG A 95 -9.41 -6.00 8.81
C ARG A 95 -8.67 -4.80 9.35
N ILE A 96 -9.12 -3.60 9.00
CA ILE A 96 -8.39 -2.34 9.20
C ILE A 96 -8.36 -1.94 10.69
N HIS A 97 -9.41 -2.29 11.45
CA HIS A 97 -9.50 -2.03 12.88
C HIS A 97 -9.86 -3.31 13.65
N SER A 98 -9.11 -3.59 14.71
CA SER A 98 -9.38 -4.65 15.66
C SER A 98 -8.67 -4.44 17.00
N SER A 99 -8.91 -5.36 17.94
CA SER A 99 -8.16 -5.49 19.20
C SER A 99 -7.54 -6.89 19.37
N GLY A 100 -7.68 -7.78 18.39
CA GLY A 100 -7.32 -9.20 18.48
C GLY A 100 -6.22 -9.65 17.52
N GLY A 101 -5.43 -8.71 16.97
CA GLY A 101 -4.34 -8.98 16.03
C GLY A 101 -4.74 -9.00 14.55
N GLN A 102 -6.01 -8.77 14.20
CA GLN A 102 -6.47 -8.87 12.81
C GLN A 102 -5.95 -7.72 11.93
N ALA A 103 -5.77 -6.53 12.48
CA ALA A 103 -5.17 -5.40 11.77
C ALA A 103 -3.66 -5.55 11.62
N ARG A 104 -2.98 -6.11 12.64
CA ARG A 104 -1.59 -6.57 12.48
C ARG A 104 -1.46 -7.64 11.39
N ASN A 105 -2.36 -8.62 11.33
CA ASN A 105 -2.35 -9.64 10.28
C ASN A 105 -2.54 -9.02 8.88
N LEU A 106 -3.41 -8.02 8.76
CA LEU A 106 -3.56 -7.26 7.52
C LEU A 106 -2.27 -6.53 7.15
N TYR A 107 -1.62 -5.87 8.11
CA TYR A 107 -0.33 -5.21 7.88
C TYR A 107 0.75 -6.20 7.41
N SER A 108 0.85 -7.35 8.07
CA SER A 108 1.80 -8.40 7.71
C SER A 108 1.57 -8.93 6.30
N GLU A 109 0.32 -9.15 5.91
CA GLU A 109 -0.04 -9.55 4.55
C GLU A 109 0.32 -8.46 3.52
N LEU A 110 0.10 -7.18 3.86
CA LEU A 110 0.51 -6.05 3.01
C LEU A 110 2.03 -6.02 2.80
N MET A 111 2.82 -6.20 3.87
CA MET A 111 4.28 -6.20 3.80
C MET A 111 4.82 -7.41 3.04
N LYS A 112 4.20 -8.58 3.20
CA LYS A 112 4.51 -9.78 2.42
C LYS A 112 4.25 -9.58 0.93
N ASN A 113 3.14 -8.92 0.58
CA ASN A 113 2.77 -8.62 -0.81
C ASN A 113 3.41 -7.34 -1.37
N MET A 114 4.34 -6.73 -0.61
CA MET A 114 5.08 -5.56 -1.06
C MET A 114 5.83 -5.86 -2.36
N SER A 115 5.65 -4.99 -3.34
CA SER A 115 6.16 -5.15 -4.69
C SER A 115 6.86 -3.87 -5.15
N THR A 116 7.94 -4.04 -5.90
CA THR A 116 8.67 -2.98 -6.58
C THR A 116 8.74 -3.30 -8.07
N ARG A 117 9.20 -2.35 -8.89
CA ARG A 117 9.39 -2.59 -10.34
C ARG A 117 10.28 -3.80 -10.62
N ASN A 118 11.34 -3.96 -9.83
CA ASN A 118 12.32 -5.05 -9.98
C ASN A 118 11.84 -6.37 -9.38
N LYS A 119 10.82 -6.33 -8.51
CA LYS A 119 10.24 -7.51 -7.86
C LYS A 119 8.72 -7.39 -7.80
N PRO A 120 8.03 -7.59 -8.94
CA PRO A 120 6.60 -7.37 -9.05
C PRO A 120 5.76 -8.48 -8.38
N ASP A 121 6.33 -9.64 -8.07
CA ASP A 121 5.61 -10.80 -7.51
C ASP A 121 5.46 -10.79 -5.98
N GLY A 122 5.91 -9.74 -5.30
CA GLY A 122 5.84 -9.61 -3.84
C GLY A 122 7.18 -9.84 -3.12
N ASN A 123 7.16 -9.84 -1.79
CA ASN A 123 8.32 -9.99 -0.91
C ASN A 123 9.47 -9.01 -1.20
N ALA A 124 9.15 -7.78 -1.59
CA ALA A 124 10.14 -6.75 -1.92
C ALA A 124 10.67 -5.97 -0.71
N LEU A 125 10.11 -6.17 0.49
CA LEU A 125 10.51 -5.44 1.70
C LEU A 125 12.02 -5.52 1.98
N LEU A 126 12.60 -6.72 1.92
CA LEU A 126 14.04 -6.90 2.11
C LEU A 126 14.84 -6.03 1.13
N SER A 127 14.50 -6.10 -0.16
CA SER A 127 15.17 -5.33 -1.21
C SER A 127 14.97 -3.82 -1.07
N VAL A 128 13.88 -3.36 -0.47
CA VAL A 128 13.66 -1.94 -0.14
C VAL A 128 14.61 -1.51 0.98
N VAL A 129 14.74 -2.31 2.04
CA VAL A 129 15.65 -2.05 3.16
C VAL A 129 17.12 -2.10 2.72
N GLU A 130 17.51 -3.12 1.96
CA GLU A 130 18.86 -3.24 1.39
C GLU A 130 19.22 -2.03 0.51
N ARG A 131 18.26 -1.57 -0.32
CA ARG A 131 18.44 -0.37 -1.13
C ARG A 131 18.66 0.87 -0.26
N PHE A 132 17.85 1.07 0.78
CA PHE A 132 18.03 2.18 1.72
C PHE A 132 19.43 2.19 2.34
N VAL A 133 19.86 1.04 2.88
CA VAL A 133 21.19 0.88 3.50
C VAL A 133 22.31 1.13 2.49
N THR A 134 22.17 0.61 1.26
CA THR A 134 23.15 0.84 0.19
C THR A 134 23.29 2.31 -0.15
N GLU A 135 22.19 3.05 -0.23
CA GLU A 135 22.21 4.49 -0.49
C GLU A 135 22.75 5.30 0.70
N ALA A 136 22.49 4.87 1.94
CA ALA A 136 23.08 5.47 3.13
C ALA A 136 24.60 5.25 3.18
N ARG A 137 25.07 4.05 2.81
CA ARG A 137 26.51 3.74 2.72
C ARG A 137 27.21 4.59 1.68
N LYS A 138 26.63 4.77 0.50
CA LYS A 138 27.21 5.64 -0.54
C LYS A 138 27.35 7.09 -0.07
N GLU A 139 26.36 7.62 0.65
CA GLU A 139 26.46 8.97 1.25
C GLU A 139 27.56 9.01 2.32
N ALA A 140 27.62 8.00 3.19
CA ALA A 140 28.66 7.88 4.21
C ALA A 140 30.08 7.85 3.63
N ASP A 141 30.29 7.05 2.57
CA ASP A 141 31.56 6.95 1.85
C ASP A 141 31.95 8.29 1.17
N THR A 142 30.96 9.07 0.72
CA THR A 142 31.18 10.38 0.08
C THR A 142 31.52 11.46 1.10
N ASP A 143 30.84 11.45 2.24
CA ASP A 143 30.96 12.47 3.29
C ASP A 143 32.07 12.13 4.32
N GLY A 144 32.66 10.92 4.24
CA GLY A 144 33.63 10.43 5.22
C GLY A 144 33.04 10.20 6.61
N SER A 145 31.75 9.89 6.69
CA SER A 145 31.01 9.73 7.95
C SER A 145 30.65 8.27 8.24
N GLU A 146 30.28 7.97 9.47
CA GLU A 146 29.81 6.64 9.86
C GLU A 146 28.44 6.32 9.24
N VAL A 147 28.28 5.13 8.66
CA VAL A 147 27.02 4.71 8.01
C VAL A 147 25.82 4.80 8.96
N SER A 148 26.00 4.38 10.22
CA SER A 148 24.96 4.49 11.25
C SER A 148 24.53 5.95 11.48
N SER A 149 25.45 6.91 11.41
CA SER A 149 25.13 8.34 11.55
C SER A 149 24.25 8.82 10.40
N VAL A 150 24.55 8.41 9.17
CA VAL A 150 23.73 8.73 7.99
C VAL A 150 22.35 8.09 8.09
N ILE A 151 22.25 6.83 8.53
CA ILE A 151 20.97 6.14 8.77
C ILE A 151 20.13 6.94 9.78
N HIS A 152 20.71 7.30 10.92
CA HIS A 152 20.03 8.10 11.94
C HIS A 152 19.58 9.46 11.41
N LYS A 153 20.44 10.16 10.66
CA LYS A 153 20.12 11.45 10.02
C LYS A 153 18.95 11.33 9.05
N ARG A 154 18.94 10.32 8.17
CA ARG A 154 17.86 10.08 7.20
C ARG A 154 16.54 9.70 7.86
N LEU A 155 16.59 9.01 9.01
CA LEU A 155 15.41 8.57 9.75
C LEU A 155 14.98 9.53 10.87
N ALA A 156 15.66 10.66 11.04
CA ALA A 156 15.35 11.65 12.07
C ALA A 156 13.91 12.15 11.95
N ALA A 157 13.48 12.53 10.73
CA ALA A 157 12.12 12.99 10.48
C ALA A 157 11.04 11.92 10.74
N LEU A 158 11.40 10.64 10.62
CA LEU A 158 10.48 9.54 10.95
C LEU A 158 10.37 9.34 12.46
N SER A 159 11.41 9.69 13.23
CA SER A 159 11.50 9.42 14.66
C SER A 159 10.49 10.21 15.49
N ASP A 160 10.04 11.37 15.00
CA ASP A 160 9.00 12.20 15.61
C ASP A 160 7.60 11.59 15.48
N MET A 161 7.43 10.58 14.63
CA MET A 161 6.16 9.90 14.42
C MET A 161 5.94 8.77 15.44
N VAL A 162 4.67 8.39 15.60
CA VAL A 162 4.28 7.26 16.47
C VAL A 162 4.94 5.96 16.01
N GLY A 163 5.86 5.43 16.82
CA GLY A 163 6.62 4.20 16.52
C GLY A 163 7.89 4.44 15.67
N GLY A 164 8.21 5.69 15.35
CA GLY A 164 9.35 6.05 14.52
C GLY A 164 10.72 5.73 15.13
N TYR A 165 10.89 5.97 16.43
CA TYR A 165 12.14 5.67 17.14
C TYR A 165 12.49 4.17 17.08
N ASP A 166 11.51 3.29 17.39
CA ASP A 166 11.71 1.85 17.30
C ASP A 166 11.91 1.42 15.83
N PHE A 167 11.23 2.05 14.87
CA PHE A 167 11.45 1.80 13.44
C PHE A 167 12.90 2.10 13.03
N ALA A 168 13.45 3.24 13.45
CA ALA A 168 14.84 3.60 13.16
C ALA A 168 15.83 2.61 13.79
N LYS A 169 15.57 2.18 15.04
CA LYS A 169 16.37 1.16 15.73
C LYS A 169 16.35 -0.19 15.00
N VAL A 170 15.23 -0.57 14.39
CA VAL A 170 15.10 -1.80 13.60
C VAL A 170 15.93 -1.72 12.31
N ILE A 171 15.94 -0.57 11.65
CA ILE A 171 16.78 -0.37 10.46
C ILE A 171 18.27 -0.38 10.83
N ASP A 172 18.65 0.24 11.95
CA ASP A 172 20.03 0.16 12.47
C ASP A 172 20.41 -1.29 12.84
N ALA A 173 19.50 -2.05 13.46
CA ALA A 173 19.72 -3.47 13.73
C ALA A 173 19.93 -4.29 12.44
N PHE A 174 19.18 -3.99 11.38
CA PHE A 174 19.41 -4.60 10.07
C PHE A 174 20.80 -4.27 9.52
N TRP A 175 21.24 -3.01 9.62
CA TRP A 175 22.58 -2.60 9.21
C TRP A 175 23.68 -3.31 10.01
N ARG A 176 23.62 -3.31 11.35
CA ARG A 176 24.56 -4.05 12.20
C ARG A 176 24.58 -5.53 11.88
N GLY A 177 23.42 -6.11 11.58
CA GLY A 177 23.32 -7.51 11.15
C GLY A 177 23.97 -7.76 9.79
N HIS A 178 23.96 -6.77 8.89
CA HIS A 178 24.68 -6.84 7.63
C HIS A 178 26.19 -6.70 7.80
N GLU A 179 26.65 -5.76 8.64
CA GLU A 179 28.08 -5.54 8.91
C GLU A 179 28.74 -6.72 9.62
N GLN A 180 28.01 -7.39 10.51
CA GLN A 180 28.51 -8.51 11.31
C GLN A 180 28.22 -9.89 10.71
N ASP A 181 27.69 -9.95 9.47
CA ASP A 181 27.20 -11.19 8.84
C ASP A 181 26.21 -12.00 9.72
N ASN A 182 25.46 -11.30 10.57
CA ASN A 182 24.48 -11.89 11.48
C ASN A 182 23.11 -11.98 10.80
N GLU A 183 22.87 -13.11 10.13
CA GLU A 183 21.60 -13.41 9.45
C GLU A 183 20.39 -13.40 10.39
N THR A 184 20.56 -13.82 11.64
CA THR A 184 19.49 -13.83 12.64
C THR A 184 19.02 -12.42 12.95
N LEU A 185 19.94 -11.47 13.14
CA LEU A 185 19.61 -10.08 13.43
C LEU A 185 18.92 -9.40 12.23
N LYS A 186 19.39 -9.67 11.00
CA LYS A 186 18.74 -9.21 9.76
C LYS A 186 17.32 -9.76 9.65
N SER A 187 17.15 -11.07 9.87
CA SER A 187 15.85 -11.74 9.81
C SER A 187 14.87 -11.18 10.85
N ASN A 188 15.32 -10.97 12.09
CA ASN A 188 14.52 -10.37 13.16
C ASN A 188 14.09 -8.95 12.80
N ALA A 189 14.97 -8.14 12.22
CA ALA A 189 14.62 -6.79 11.78
C ALA A 189 13.52 -6.81 10.70
N ILE A 190 13.66 -7.68 9.69
CA ILE A 190 12.62 -7.86 8.65
C ILE A 190 11.32 -8.38 9.26
N ARG A 191 11.38 -9.32 10.20
CA ARG A 191 10.21 -9.84 10.93
C ARG A 191 9.46 -8.73 11.67
N TRP A 192 10.18 -7.77 12.28
CA TRP A 192 9.56 -6.60 12.89
C TRP A 192 8.92 -5.67 11.88
N LEU A 193 9.61 -5.36 10.78
CA LEU A 193 9.07 -4.54 9.69
C LEU A 193 7.86 -5.17 9.01
N ARG A 194 7.71 -6.50 9.05
CA ARG A 194 6.51 -7.22 8.62
C ARG A 194 5.40 -7.25 9.66
N GLY A 195 5.61 -6.75 10.86
CA GLY A 195 4.63 -6.83 11.95
C GLY A 195 4.34 -8.26 12.40
N GLU A 196 5.32 -9.17 12.30
CA GLU A 196 5.17 -10.59 12.64
C GLU A 196 5.44 -10.89 14.14
N TYR A 197 5.87 -9.88 14.91
CA TYR A 197 5.99 -10.02 16.37
C TYR A 197 4.62 -9.94 17.05
N THR A 198 4.34 -10.89 17.93
CA THR A 198 3.08 -10.93 18.68
C THR A 198 3.19 -10.33 20.07
N THR A 199 4.37 -10.39 20.68
CA THR A 199 4.65 -9.85 22.01
C THR A 199 5.77 -8.82 21.96
N LYS A 200 5.73 -7.85 22.87
CA LYS A 200 6.80 -6.85 23.05
C LYS A 200 8.06 -7.48 23.65
N THR A 201 7.91 -8.55 24.43
CA THR A 201 9.01 -9.26 25.08
C THR A 201 9.94 -9.87 24.04
N ASP A 202 9.40 -10.56 23.04
CA ASP A 202 10.19 -11.18 21.97
C ASP A 202 10.91 -10.11 21.14
N ALA A 203 10.21 -9.04 20.78
CA ALA A 203 10.81 -7.94 20.01
C ALA A 203 11.93 -7.23 20.80
N ARG A 204 11.77 -7.08 22.11
CA ARG A 204 12.80 -6.52 22.99
C ARG A 204 13.99 -7.46 23.13
N HIS A 205 13.76 -8.76 23.26
CA HIS A 205 14.84 -9.75 23.32
C HIS A 205 15.66 -9.75 22.02
N ASP A 206 15.00 -9.71 20.88
CA ASP A 206 15.63 -9.88 19.57
C ASP A 206 16.28 -8.61 19.01
N LEU A 207 15.70 -7.43 19.29
CA LEU A 207 16.06 -6.15 18.67
C LEU A 207 16.20 -4.98 19.65
N ASP A 208 15.96 -5.22 20.95
CA ASP A 208 15.94 -4.20 22.01
C ASP A 208 14.95 -3.05 21.74
N VAL A 209 13.84 -3.33 21.05
CA VAL A 209 12.75 -2.36 20.81
C VAL A 209 11.66 -2.46 21.86
N ARG A 210 10.97 -1.35 22.14
CA ARG A 210 9.92 -1.30 23.17
C ARG A 210 8.51 -1.52 22.62
N THR A 211 8.33 -1.28 21.33
CA THR A 211 7.03 -1.43 20.66
C THR A 211 7.07 -2.45 19.53
N ILE A 212 5.88 -2.88 19.15
CA ILE A 212 5.63 -3.73 17.99
C ILE A 212 4.52 -3.09 17.17
N ILE A 213 4.47 -3.42 15.89
CA ILE A 213 3.34 -3.07 15.04
C ILE A 213 2.11 -3.83 15.55
N SER A 214 1.12 -3.08 16.02
CA SER A 214 -0.08 -3.59 16.67
C SER A 214 -1.33 -3.13 15.91
N ASP A 215 -2.50 -3.63 16.31
CA ASP A 215 -3.75 -3.22 15.69
C ASP A 215 -4.00 -1.70 15.79
N ALA A 216 -3.62 -1.10 16.92
CA ALA A 216 -3.80 0.33 17.16
C ALA A 216 -2.85 1.18 16.30
N SER A 217 -1.65 0.67 15.98
CA SER A 217 -0.65 1.40 15.20
C SER A 217 -0.74 1.14 13.69
N PHE A 218 -1.68 0.31 13.23
CA PHE A 218 -1.80 -0.12 11.83
C PHE A 218 -1.61 1.01 10.81
N TYR A 219 -2.36 2.11 10.98
CA TYR A 219 -2.32 3.22 10.04
C TYR A 219 -1.04 4.05 10.18
N ASP A 220 -0.59 4.32 11.41
CA ASP A 220 0.64 5.05 11.65
C ASP A 220 1.88 4.28 11.12
N SER A 221 1.87 2.95 11.21
CA SER A 221 2.89 2.08 10.61
C SER A 221 2.89 2.12 9.08
N LEU A 222 1.75 2.35 8.42
CA LEU A 222 1.69 2.57 6.97
C LEU A 222 2.26 3.93 6.56
N LYS A 223 2.02 4.99 7.36
CA LYS A 223 2.63 6.31 7.13
C LYS A 223 4.14 6.29 7.34
N LEU A 224 4.61 5.59 8.37
CA LEU A 224 6.05 5.36 8.56
C LEU A 224 6.66 4.65 7.36
N MET A 225 5.99 3.61 6.87
CA MET A 225 6.45 2.87 5.68
C MET A 225 6.45 3.75 4.42
N SER A 226 5.47 4.65 4.24
CA SER A 226 5.45 5.55 3.07
C SER A 226 6.62 6.52 3.05
N LEU A 227 6.97 7.10 4.20
CA LEU A 227 8.16 7.94 4.33
C LEU A 227 9.44 7.13 4.19
N PHE A 228 9.48 5.91 4.74
CA PHE A 228 10.66 5.05 4.61
C PHE A 228 10.94 4.67 3.16
N VAL A 229 9.93 4.29 2.37
CA VAL A 229 10.17 3.97 0.95
C VAL A 229 10.66 5.19 0.16
N ARG A 230 10.27 6.41 0.56
CA ARG A 230 10.85 7.65 0.00
C ARG A 230 12.31 7.79 0.34
N GLN A 231 12.68 7.59 1.61
CA GLN A 231 14.08 7.60 2.05
C GLN A 231 14.92 6.52 1.34
N ALA A 232 14.30 5.40 0.97
CA ALA A 232 14.92 4.33 0.16
C ALA A 232 15.02 4.66 -1.35
N GLY A 233 14.58 5.85 -1.78
CA GLY A 233 14.67 6.32 -3.17
C GLY A 233 13.55 5.83 -4.10
N TYR A 234 12.40 5.44 -3.55
CA TYR A 234 11.16 5.23 -4.31
C TYR A 234 10.32 6.51 -4.32
N ALA A 235 9.33 6.58 -5.22
CA ALA A 235 8.48 7.75 -5.35
C ALA A 235 7.34 7.83 -4.31
N GLY A 236 6.99 6.73 -3.65
CA GLY A 236 5.95 6.69 -2.62
C GLY A 236 5.34 5.31 -2.47
N LEU A 237 4.27 5.20 -1.68
CA LEU A 237 3.60 3.95 -1.34
C LEU A 237 2.15 3.95 -1.84
N LEU A 238 1.78 2.95 -2.65
CA LEU A 238 0.39 2.69 -3.03
C LEU A 238 -0.15 1.46 -2.28
N VAL A 239 -1.13 1.69 -1.41
CA VAL A 239 -1.85 0.68 -0.65
C VAL A 239 -3.13 0.29 -1.38
N SER A 240 -3.24 -0.96 -1.79
CA SER A 240 -4.43 -1.53 -2.44
C SER A 240 -5.15 -2.51 -1.52
N LEU A 241 -6.40 -2.25 -1.15
CA LEU A 241 -7.23 -3.24 -0.43
C LEU A 241 -8.41 -3.66 -1.28
N ASP A 242 -8.58 -4.95 -1.51
CA ASP A 242 -9.76 -5.50 -2.20
C ASP A 242 -10.71 -6.19 -1.20
N GLU A 243 -11.87 -6.59 -1.70
CA GLU A 243 -12.87 -7.35 -0.94
C GLU A 243 -13.40 -6.65 0.31
N MET A 244 -13.59 -5.32 0.25
CA MET A 244 -14.19 -4.54 1.35
C MET A 244 -15.56 -5.04 1.80
N VAL A 245 -16.27 -5.77 0.92
CA VAL A 245 -17.54 -6.42 1.25
C VAL A 245 -17.41 -7.37 2.44
N ASN A 246 -16.22 -7.92 2.71
CA ASN A 246 -15.99 -8.80 3.85
C ASN A 246 -16.12 -8.08 5.20
N LEU A 247 -15.95 -6.76 5.25
CA LEU A 247 -16.24 -5.98 6.46
C LEU A 247 -17.73 -5.99 6.82
N LEU A 248 -18.63 -6.15 5.84
CA LEU A 248 -20.07 -6.27 6.09
C LEU A 248 -20.43 -7.62 6.73
N LYS A 249 -19.63 -8.65 6.48
CA LYS A 249 -19.85 -10.01 7.00
C LYS A 249 -19.50 -10.16 8.49
N LEU A 250 -18.92 -9.13 9.11
CA LEU A 250 -18.64 -9.15 10.54
C LEU A 250 -19.95 -9.17 11.32
N ASN A 251 -20.11 -10.12 12.24
CA ASN A 251 -21.33 -10.23 13.06
C ASN A 251 -21.53 -9.02 13.98
N ASN A 252 -20.43 -8.50 14.56
CA ASN A 252 -20.47 -7.40 15.53
C ASN A 252 -20.59 -6.01 14.86
N THR A 253 -21.71 -5.31 15.14
CA THR A 253 -21.99 -3.96 14.65
C THR A 253 -20.98 -2.90 15.09
N GLN A 254 -20.44 -3.00 16.31
CA GLN A 254 -19.39 -2.10 16.80
C GLN A 254 -18.11 -2.29 16.01
N ALA A 255 -17.71 -3.54 15.77
CA ALA A 255 -16.53 -3.85 14.96
C ALA A 255 -16.66 -3.34 13.52
N ARG A 256 -17.85 -3.48 12.90
CA ARG A 256 -18.15 -2.87 11.59
C ARG A 256 -17.97 -1.35 11.64
N THR A 257 -18.55 -0.70 12.65
CA THR A 257 -18.50 0.76 12.82
C THR A 257 -17.07 1.27 12.98
N ALA A 258 -16.26 0.65 13.85
CA ALA A 258 -14.88 1.04 14.06
C ALA A 258 -14.02 0.90 12.80
N ASN A 259 -14.24 -0.15 11.98
CA ASN A 259 -13.55 -0.28 10.68
C ASN A 259 -13.93 0.86 9.72
N TYR A 260 -15.21 1.27 9.68
CA TYR A 260 -15.63 2.41 8.86
C TYR A 260 -15.06 3.74 9.34
N GLU A 261 -15.01 3.95 10.65
CA GLU A 261 -14.40 5.14 11.25
C GLU A 261 -12.90 5.21 10.93
N GLN A 262 -12.21 4.08 10.94
CA GLN A 262 -10.82 4.03 10.54
C GLN A 262 -10.62 4.33 9.05
N ILE A 263 -11.48 3.84 8.15
CA ILE A 263 -11.46 4.22 6.73
C ILE A 263 -11.72 5.72 6.56
N LEU A 264 -12.66 6.28 7.32
CA LEU A 264 -12.94 7.73 7.34
C LEU A 264 -11.76 8.54 7.81
N ARG A 265 -11.07 8.07 8.85
CA ARG A 265 -9.85 8.70 9.35
C ARG A 265 -8.79 8.76 8.26
N ILE A 266 -8.54 7.65 7.55
CA ILE A 266 -7.60 7.58 6.42
C ILE A 266 -8.01 8.56 5.32
N LEU A 267 -9.29 8.56 4.93
CA LEU A 267 -9.81 9.48 3.91
C LEU A 267 -9.57 10.94 4.30
N ASN A 268 -9.91 11.32 5.53
CA ASN A 268 -9.78 12.70 6.01
C ASN A 268 -8.31 13.13 6.06
N ASP A 269 -7.42 12.25 6.54
CA ASP A 269 -5.98 12.49 6.61
C ASP A 269 -5.37 12.72 5.23
N CYS A 270 -5.79 11.93 4.22
CA CYS A 270 -5.38 12.12 2.83
C CYS A 270 -5.92 13.42 2.22
N LEU A 271 -7.12 13.86 2.61
CA LEU A 271 -7.73 15.10 2.10
C LEU A 271 -7.16 16.36 2.78
N GLN A 272 -6.75 16.26 4.04
CA GLN A 272 -6.19 17.37 4.83
C GLN A 272 -4.69 17.58 4.58
N GLY A 273 -4.02 16.63 3.91
CA GLY A 273 -2.60 16.73 3.58
C GLY A 273 -1.66 16.33 4.71
N SER A 274 -2.16 15.69 5.78
CA SER A 274 -1.35 15.18 6.89
C SER A 274 -0.71 13.82 6.60
N ALA A 275 -1.19 13.13 5.56
CA ALA A 275 -0.55 11.95 5.02
C ALA A 275 0.38 12.33 3.85
N GLU A 276 1.59 11.79 3.84
CA GLU A 276 2.62 12.12 2.84
C GLU A 276 3.07 10.88 2.07
N ASN A 277 3.29 11.06 0.76
CA ASN A 277 3.76 10.04 -0.17
C ASN A 277 3.00 8.70 -0.11
N ILE A 278 1.70 8.75 0.20
CA ILE A 278 0.87 7.55 0.36
C ILE A 278 -0.45 7.65 -0.41
N GLY A 279 -0.79 6.61 -1.15
CA GLY A 279 -2.07 6.47 -1.83
C GLY A 279 -2.85 5.26 -1.35
N PHE A 280 -4.16 5.40 -1.23
CA PHE A 280 -5.08 4.30 -0.93
C PHE A 280 -6.01 4.06 -2.10
N ILE A 281 -6.09 2.83 -2.56
CA ILE A 281 -7.08 2.38 -3.53
C ILE A 281 -7.85 1.19 -2.98
N LEU A 282 -9.18 1.31 -2.95
CA LEU A 282 -10.04 0.33 -2.30
C LEU A 282 -11.06 -0.24 -3.30
N GLY A 283 -11.08 -1.56 -3.44
CA GLY A 283 -12.07 -2.30 -4.23
C GLY A 283 -13.37 -2.48 -3.45
N VAL A 284 -14.46 -1.88 -3.94
CA VAL A 284 -15.75 -1.85 -3.25
C VAL A 284 -16.86 -2.45 -4.12
N ARG A 285 -17.70 -3.31 -3.51
CA ARG A 285 -18.94 -3.78 -4.12
C ARG A 285 -20.05 -2.73 -4.00
N GLN A 286 -20.89 -2.58 -5.01
CA GLN A 286 -21.99 -1.61 -4.99
C GLN A 286 -22.95 -1.79 -3.79
N SER A 287 -23.14 -3.03 -3.32
CA SER A 287 -23.92 -3.35 -2.11
C SER A 287 -23.38 -2.75 -0.81
N PHE A 288 -22.10 -2.36 -0.79
CA PHE A 288 -21.47 -1.66 0.34
C PHE A 288 -21.98 -0.23 0.49
N PHE A 289 -22.50 0.36 -0.59
CA PHE A 289 -22.98 1.74 -0.62
C PHE A 289 -24.36 1.90 0.02
N SER A 290 -25.18 0.86 0.04
CA SER A 290 -26.58 0.92 0.49
C SER A 290 -26.73 1.16 2.01
N ILE A 291 -25.65 1.09 2.80
CA ILE A 291 -25.75 0.92 4.26
C ILE A 291 -25.31 2.16 5.07
N ARG A 292 -24.46 3.09 4.57
CA ARG A 292 -24.07 4.30 5.35
C ARG A 292 -23.73 5.56 4.53
N VAL A 293 -24.50 6.62 4.75
CA VAL A 293 -24.43 7.96 4.10
C VAL A 293 -23.26 8.84 4.59
N LYS A 294 -22.71 8.61 5.79
CA LYS A 294 -21.72 9.54 6.41
C LYS A 294 -20.33 9.57 5.76
N VAL A 295 -19.81 8.42 5.31
CA VAL A 295 -18.58 8.35 4.49
C VAL A 295 -18.76 9.17 3.20
N PHE A 296 -19.99 9.22 2.71
CA PHE A 296 -20.31 9.74 1.41
C PHE A 296 -20.58 11.23 1.37
N THR A 297 -20.98 11.89 2.47
CA THR A 297 -21.14 13.34 2.49
C THR A 297 -19.77 14.04 2.40
N ALA A 298 -18.75 13.48 3.06
CA ALA A 298 -17.36 13.94 2.93
C ALA A 298 -16.84 13.71 1.50
N MET A 299 -17.11 12.53 0.93
CA MET A 299 -16.65 12.17 -0.41
C MET A 299 -17.40 12.88 -1.55
N ARG A 300 -18.71 13.17 -1.40
CA ARG A 300 -19.51 13.96 -2.37
C ARG A 300 -19.08 15.43 -2.43
N ARG A 301 -18.55 15.98 -1.34
CA ARG A 301 -18.05 17.36 -1.32
C ARG A 301 -16.71 17.48 -2.08
N SER A 302 -15.88 16.44 -2.09
CA SER A 302 -14.63 16.40 -2.87
C SER A 302 -14.79 15.87 -4.30
N SER A 303 -15.92 15.24 -4.66
CA SER A 303 -16.18 14.64 -5.98
C SER A 303 -17.27 15.36 -6.81
N ARG A 304 -17.40 16.69 -6.71
CA ARG A 304 -18.42 17.50 -7.43
C ARG A 304 -18.36 17.46 -8.97
N VAL A 305 -17.58 16.57 -9.58
CA VAL A 305 -17.54 16.36 -11.05
C VAL A 305 -18.35 15.12 -11.50
N TRP A 306 -18.95 14.35 -10.60
CA TRP A 306 -19.67 13.12 -10.98
C TRP A 306 -21.13 13.10 -10.54
N ARG A 307 -21.98 13.83 -11.29
CA ARG A 307 -23.39 13.50 -11.59
C ARG A 307 -23.99 14.55 -12.53
N LYS A 308 -23.78 14.39 -13.84
CA LYS A 308 -24.74 14.80 -14.89
C LYS A 308 -24.26 14.32 -16.26
N THR A 309 -24.68 13.11 -16.63
CA THR A 309 -25.00 12.72 -18.02
C THR A 309 -25.54 11.29 -17.95
N GLY A 310 -26.85 11.12 -18.13
CA GLY A 310 -27.44 9.79 -18.25
C GLY A 310 -28.84 9.61 -17.68
N SER A 311 -29.74 10.59 -17.82
CA SER A 311 -31.20 10.35 -17.76
C SER A 311 -32.00 11.62 -18.12
N ARG A 312 -32.03 11.95 -19.41
CA ARG A 312 -33.15 12.69 -20.00
C ARG A 312 -33.42 12.11 -21.38
N LYS A 313 -34.33 11.14 -21.42
CA LYS A 313 -35.31 10.90 -22.50
C LYS A 313 -36.12 9.65 -22.15
N LYS A 314 -37.35 9.90 -21.68
CA LYS A 314 -38.59 9.20 -22.04
C LYS A 314 -39.67 9.59 -21.03
N GLN A 315 -40.49 10.55 -21.42
CA GLN A 315 -41.93 10.56 -21.19
C GLN A 315 -42.54 11.38 -22.32
N GLU A 316 -43.71 10.91 -22.74
CA GLU A 316 -44.46 11.20 -23.96
C GLU A 316 -44.68 12.68 -24.28
#